data_AF-A0A7X9KD78-F1
#
_entry.id   AF-A0A7X9KD78-F1
#
_cell.length_a   1.000
_cell.length_b   1.000
_cell.length_c   1.000
_cell.angle_alpha   90.00
_cell.angle_beta   90.00
_cell.angle_gamma   90.00
#
_symmetry.space_group_name_H-M   'P 1'
#
loop_
_entity.id
_entity.type
_entity.pdbx_description
1 polymer ?
#
loop_
_entity_poly.entity_id
_entity_poly.type
_entity_poly.pdbx_seq_one_letter_code
_entity_poly.pdbx_strand_id
1 'polypeptide(L)'
;MSLIERIDNMPPQQKAMLNRLKRVEGQLRGIQRMIINEKSCQEILLQLSAARKAMQNACIEILKGYVRKCLAESGTPDMDELERLISTLIDIAPITGETIEGS
;
A
#
# COMPACT_ATOMS: atom_id res chain seq x y z
N MET A 1 17.18 18.85 12.17
CA MET A 1 15.89 18.86 11.46
C MET A 1 15.07 17.66 11.92
N SER A 2 13.87 17.89 12.44
CA SER A 2 12.98 16.83 12.93
C SER A 2 12.43 15.99 11.77
N LEU A 3 11.93 14.78 12.07
CA LEU A 3 11.26 13.94 11.09
C LEU A 3 10.02 14.62 10.49
N ILE A 4 9.35 15.46 11.29
CA ILE A 4 8.16 16.23 10.88
C ILE A 4 8.57 17.29 9.84
N GLU A 5 9.61 18.07 10.13
CA GLU A 5 10.15 19.07 9.20
C GLU A 5 10.59 18.44 7.88
N ARG A 6 11.17 17.23 7.91
CA ARG A 6 11.54 16.51 6.68
C ARG A 6 10.33 16.11 5.85
N ILE A 7 9.24 15.69 6.49
CA ILE A 7 8.00 15.28 5.80
C ILE A 7 7.28 16.50 5.21
N ASP A 8 7.29 17.63 5.90
CA ASP A 8 6.63 18.85 5.41
C ASP A 8 7.32 19.46 4.19
N ASN A 9 8.63 19.26 4.07
CA ASN A 9 9.42 19.71 2.93
C ASN A 9 9.48 18.69 1.76
N MET A 10 8.74 17.57 1.84
CA MET A 10 8.69 16.60 0.74
C MET A 10 7.73 17.05 -0.37
N PRO A 11 7.98 16.62 -1.63
CA PRO A 11 7.00 16.70 -2.69
C PRO A 11 5.63 16.14 -2.26
N PRO A 12 4.50 16.75 -2.68
CA PRO A 12 3.16 16.33 -2.26
C PRO A 12 2.88 14.84 -2.41
N GLN A 13 3.42 14.21 -3.45
CA GLN A 13 3.27 12.78 -3.75
C GLN A 13 4.01 11.90 -2.72
N GLN A 14 5.24 12.27 -2.35
CA GLN A 14 6.01 11.56 -1.32
C GLN A 14 5.33 11.69 0.05
N LYS A 15 4.84 12.90 0.38
CA LYS A 15 4.07 13.14 1.60
C LYS A 15 2.78 12.30 1.63
N ALA A 16 2.07 12.20 0.51
CA ALA A 16 0.86 11.39 0.38
C ALA A 16 1.13 9.88 0.58
N MET A 17 2.23 9.37 0.03
CA MET A 17 2.68 7.99 0.22
C MET A 17 2.97 7.70 1.69
N LEU A 18 3.75 8.56 2.37
CA LEU A 18 4.05 8.39 3.79
C LEU A 18 2.78 8.44 4.65
N ASN A 19 1.85 9.34 4.35
CA ASN A 19 0.58 9.42 5.05
C ASN A 19 -0.28 8.16 4.88
N ARG A 20 -0.20 7.48 3.74
CA ARG A 20 -0.86 6.18 3.52
C ARG A 20 -0.24 5.09 4.38
N LEU A 21 1.09 5.00 4.40
CA LEU A 21 1.81 4.02 5.22
C LEU A 21 1.53 4.22 6.72
N LYS A 22 1.51 5.48 7.21
CA LYS A 22 1.12 5.79 8.60
C LYS A 22 -0.29 5.31 8.95
N ARG A 23 -1.23 5.35 7.99
CA ARG A 23 -2.59 4.80 8.20
C ARG A 23 -2.58 3.28 8.31
N VAL A 24 -1.84 2.59 7.43
CA VAL A 24 -1.67 1.13 7.49
C VAL A 24 -1.05 0.71 8.83
N GLU A 25 -0.02 1.42 9.26
CA GLU A 25 0.62 1.21 10.57
C GLU A 25 -0.39 1.37 11.72
N GLY A 26 -1.23 2.40 11.68
CA GLY A 26 -2.32 2.59 12.64
C GLY A 26 -3.32 1.42 12.65
N GLN A 27 -3.65 0.87 11.49
CA GLN A 27 -4.52 -0.32 11.37
C GLN A 27 -3.86 -1.55 12.00
N LEU A 28 -2.56 -1.79 11.73
CA LEU A 28 -1.82 -2.92 12.32
C LEU A 28 -1.76 -2.81 13.85
N ARG A 29 -1.50 -1.62 14.40
CA ARG A 29 -1.58 -1.39 15.86
C ARG A 29 -2.99 -1.65 16.41
N GLY A 30 -4.03 -1.32 15.63
CA GLY A 30 -5.42 -1.63 15.97
C GLY A 30 -5.67 -3.14 16.05
N ILE A 31 -5.21 -3.89 15.05
CA ILE A 31 -5.32 -5.35 14.98
C ILE A 31 -4.58 -6.02 16.15
N GLN A 32 -3.39 -5.54 16.49
CA GLN A 32 -2.67 -6.03 17.68
C GLN A 32 -3.50 -5.87 18.96
N ARG A 33 -4.16 -4.73 19.15
CA ARG A 33 -5.09 -4.53 20.29
C ARG A 33 -6.29 -5.46 20.23
N MET A 34 -6.83 -5.75 19.05
CA MET A 34 -7.93 -6.70 18.89
C MET A 34 -7.53 -8.10 19.33
N ILE A 35 -6.31 -8.53 19.02
CA ILE A 35 -5.76 -9.82 19.47
C ILE A 35 -5.62 -9.85 21.00
N ILE A 36 -5.02 -8.81 21.58
CA ILE A 36 -4.86 -8.69 23.05
C ILE A 36 -6.22 -8.71 23.77
N ASN A 37 -7.23 -8.09 23.18
CA ASN A 37 -8.58 -8.03 23.71
C ASN A 37 -9.45 -9.24 23.31
N GLU A 38 -8.84 -10.31 22.79
CA GLU A 38 -9.51 -11.58 22.44
C GLU A 38 -10.74 -11.40 21.53
N LYS A 39 -10.65 -10.47 20.56
CA LYS A 39 -11.70 -10.30 19.54
C LYS A 39 -11.82 -11.54 18.66
N SER A 40 -12.99 -11.70 18.04
CA SER A 40 -13.25 -12.87 17.20
C SER A 40 -12.29 -12.96 16.01
N CYS A 41 -11.93 -14.18 15.63
CA CYS A 41 -11.07 -14.41 14.45
C CYS A 41 -11.66 -13.75 13.20
N GLN A 42 -12.98 -13.78 13.03
CA GLN A 42 -13.66 -13.15 11.90
C GLN A 42 -13.45 -11.63 11.85
N GLU A 43 -13.60 -10.93 12.98
CA GLU A 43 -13.36 -9.48 13.06
C GLU A 43 -11.89 -9.14 12.78
N ILE A 44 -10.95 -9.92 13.32
CA ILE A 44 -9.51 -9.74 13.08
C ILE A 44 -9.18 -9.93 11.59
N LEU A 45 -9.69 -10.98 10.96
CA LEU A 45 -9.49 -11.25 9.53
C LEU A 45 -10.08 -10.14 8.65
N LEU A 46 -11.25 -9.60 9.01
CA LEU A 46 -11.84 -8.47 8.30
C LEU A 46 -10.94 -7.23 8.36
N GLN A 47 -10.37 -6.92 9.52
CA GLN A 47 -9.45 -5.79 9.67
C GLN A 47 -8.11 -6.02 8.97
N LEU A 48 -7.58 -7.24 9.00
CA LEU A 48 -6.39 -7.61 8.21
C LEU A 48 -6.62 -7.45 6.72
N SER A 49 -7.80 -7.85 6.21
CA SER A 49 -8.18 -7.63 4.81
C SER A 49 -8.25 -6.13 4.47
N ALA A 50 -8.82 -5.31 5.36
CA ALA A 50 -8.84 -3.86 5.20
C ALA A 50 -7.42 -3.25 5.19
N ALA A 51 -6.53 -3.72 6.05
CA ALA A 51 -5.13 -3.31 6.08
C ALA A 51 -4.37 -3.71 4.81
N ARG A 52 -4.61 -4.92 4.31
CA ARG A 52 -4.05 -5.39 3.02
C ARG A 52 -4.49 -4.50 1.87
N LYS A 53 -5.78 -4.17 1.78
CA LYS A 53 -6.30 -3.27 0.73
C LYS A 53 -5.71 -1.86 0.83
N ALA A 54 -5.54 -1.34 2.05
CA ALA A 54 -4.90 -0.05 2.27
C ALA A 54 -3.41 -0.06 1.84
N MET A 55 -2.70 -1.16 2.09
CA MET A 55 -1.31 -1.37 1.65
C MET A 55 -1.21 -1.45 0.13
N GLN A 56 -2.07 -2.23 -0.55
CA GLN A 56 -2.13 -2.28 -2.01
C GLN A 56 -2.35 -0.89 -2.63
N ASN A 57 -3.24 -0.09 -2.04
CA ASN A 57 -3.46 1.29 -2.46
C ASN A 57 -2.21 2.18 -2.27
N ALA A 58 -1.34 1.89 -1.29
CA ALA A 58 -0.08 2.60 -1.14
C ALA A 58 0.91 2.23 -2.26
N CYS A 59 1.01 0.94 -2.61
CA CYS A 59 1.82 0.46 -3.73
C CYS A 59 1.40 1.10 -5.07
N ILE A 60 0.08 1.21 -5.33
CA ILE A 60 -0.44 1.87 -6.53
C ILE A 60 -0.02 3.35 -6.59
N GLU A 61 -0.05 4.07 -5.47
CA GLU A 61 0.37 5.47 -5.45
C GLU A 61 1.88 5.64 -5.67
N ILE A 62 2.70 4.68 -5.23
CA ILE A 62 4.13 4.64 -5.55
C ILE A 62 4.34 4.55 -7.06
N LEU A 63 3.64 3.61 -7.70
CA LEU A 63 3.70 3.42 -9.15
C LEU A 63 3.25 4.67 -9.92
N LYS A 64 2.15 5.30 -9.50
CA LYS A 64 1.71 6.59 -10.07
C LYS A 64 2.75 7.69 -9.88
N GLY A 65 3.46 7.70 -8.74
CA GLY A 65 4.55 8.62 -8.47
C GLY A 65 5.70 8.46 -9.47
N TYR A 66 6.10 7.21 -9.73
CA TYR A 66 7.10 6.88 -10.75
C TYR A 66 6.69 7.39 -12.14
N VAL A 67 5.50 7.04 -12.61
CA VAL A 67 5.01 7.45 -13.94
C VAL A 67 4.99 8.97 -14.08
N ARG A 68 4.49 9.70 -13.07
CA ARG A 68 4.46 11.18 -13.09
C ARG A 68 5.87 11.77 -13.12
N LYS A 69 6.82 11.20 -12.40
CA LYS A 69 8.22 11.65 -12.38
C LYS A 69 8.85 11.48 -13.76
N CYS A 70 8.71 10.31 -14.38
CA CYS A 70 9.23 10.07 -15.73
C CYS A 70 8.62 11.04 -16.76
N LEU A 71 7.29 11.25 -16.71
CA LEU A 71 6.64 12.21 -17.61
C LEU A 71 7.14 13.65 -17.42
N ALA A 72 7.52 14.03 -16.19
CA ALA A 72 8.05 15.37 -15.90
C ALA A 72 9.53 15.54 -16.27
N GLU A 73 10.34 14.49 -16.18
CA GLU A 73 11.80 14.56 -16.37
C GLU A 73 12.25 14.18 -17.79
N SER A 74 11.67 13.12 -18.38
CA SER A 74 12.11 12.52 -19.65
C SER A 74 11.04 12.51 -20.74
N GLY A 75 9.79 12.84 -20.42
CA GLY A 75 8.66 12.81 -21.36
C GLY A 75 8.12 11.41 -21.67
N THR A 76 8.89 10.35 -21.39
CA THR A 76 8.46 8.95 -21.49
C THR A 76 9.00 8.11 -20.30
N PRO A 77 8.22 7.14 -19.78
CA PRO A 77 8.73 6.15 -18.83
C PRO A 77 9.71 5.17 -19.47
N ASP A 78 10.69 4.72 -18.70
CA ASP A 78 11.40 3.47 -19.00
C ASP A 78 10.41 2.31 -18.83
N MET A 79 10.13 1.63 -19.95
CA MET A 79 9.13 0.58 -20.02
C MET A 79 9.58 -0.70 -19.30
N ASP A 80 10.88 -1.01 -19.30
CA ASP A 80 11.39 -2.20 -18.62
C ASP A 80 11.27 -2.03 -17.10
N GLU A 81 11.54 -0.81 -16.61
CA GLU A 81 11.36 -0.47 -15.19
C GLU A 81 9.88 -0.42 -14.80
N LEU A 82 9.03 0.13 -15.67
CA LEU A 82 7.58 0.14 -15.46
C LEU A 82 7.02 -1.29 -15.35
N GLU A 83 7.46 -2.20 -16.21
CA GLU A 83 7.06 -3.61 -16.19
C GLU A 83 7.49 -4.30 -14.90
N ARG A 84 8.73 -4.07 -14.43
CA ARG A 84 9.21 -4.59 -13.14
C ARG A 84 8.36 -4.12 -11.96
N LEU A 85 7.99 -2.83 -11.94
CA LEU A 85 7.15 -2.27 -10.88
C LEU A 85 5.72 -2.82 -10.92
N ILE A 86 5.16 -3.02 -12.11
CA ILE A 86 3.83 -3.63 -12.29
C ILE A 86 3.85 -5.09 -11.81
N SER A 87 4.84 -5.89 -12.21
CA SER A 87 4.98 -7.28 -11.77
C SER A 87 5.06 -7.38 -10.24
N THR A 88 5.85 -6.51 -9.61
CA THR A 88 5.93 -6.44 -8.14
C THR A 88 4.57 -6.15 -7.49
N LEU A 89 3.74 -5.31 -8.10
CA LEU A 89 2.40 -5.01 -7.59
C LEU A 89 1.44 -6.20 -7.73
N ILE A 90 1.53 -6.94 -8.84
CA ILE A 90 0.71 -8.13 -9.12
C ILE A 90 1.02 -9.24 -8.13
N ASP A 91 2.30 -9.49 -7.82
CA ASP A 91 2.71 -10.52 -6.87
C ASP A 91 2.21 -10.28 -5.43
N ILE A 92 1.93 -9.02 -5.08
CA ILE A 92 1.34 -8.62 -3.79
C ILE A 92 -0.19 -8.81 -3.77
N ALA A 93 -0.84 -8.82 -4.93
CA ALA A 93 -2.25 -9.15 -5.04
C ALA A 93 -2.43 -10.67 -4.83
N PRO A 94 -3.35 -11.13 -3.96
CA PRO A 94 -3.65 -12.54 -3.93
C PRO A 94 -4.32 -12.90 -5.26
N ILE A 95 -4.06 -14.12 -5.74
CA ILE A 95 -4.85 -14.75 -6.79
C ILE A 95 -6.32 -14.68 -6.33
N THR A 96 -7.11 -13.77 -6.89
CA THR A 96 -8.56 -13.81 -6.74
C THR A 96 -9.07 -14.84 -7.72
N GLY A 97 -9.35 -16.06 -7.23
CA GLY A 97 -10.09 -17.05 -8.00
C GLY A 97 -9.62 -18.49 -7.83
N GLU A 98 -9.83 -19.07 -6.65
CA GLU A 98 -10.43 -20.40 -6.60
C GLU A 98 -11.72 -20.26 -5.80
N THR A 99 -12.83 -20.16 -6.53
CA THR A 99 -14.15 -20.48 -6.02
C THR A 99 -14.06 -21.89 -5.44
N ILE A 100 -14.26 -22.03 -4.14
CA ILE A 100 -14.70 -23.31 -3.58
C ILE A 100 -16.13 -23.49 -4.13
N GLU A 101 -16.24 -24.04 -5.34
CA GLU A 101 -17.47 -24.71 -5.74
C GLU A 101 -17.58 -25.97 -4.90
N GLY A 102 -18.65 -26.03 -4.11
CA GLY A 102 -18.93 -27.18 -3.28
C GLY A 102 -19.01 -28.45 -4.10
N SER A 103 -18.36 -29.50 -3.59
CA SER A 103 -18.76 -30.90 -3.69
C SER A 103 -18.17 -31.63 -2.49
#